data_AF-A0A8T3WPE0-F1
#
_entry.id   AF-A0A8T3WPE0-F1
#
_cell.length_a   1.000
_cell.length_b   1.000
_cell.length_c   1.000
_cell.angle_alpha   90.00
_cell.angle_beta   90.00
_cell.angle_gamma   90.00
#
_symmetry.space_group_name_H-M   'P 1'
#
loop_
_entity.id
_entity.type
_entity.pdbx_description
1 polymer ?
#
loop_
_entity_poly.entity_id
_entity_poly.type
_entity_poly.pdbx_seq_one_letter_code
_entity_poly.pdbx_strand_id
1 'polypeptide(L)'
;MNKFDGQPLVTRHRVNTIEGLRKVDPKYGVEIDIRHDNRTGRLYLNHEPGTGDDFEEYMKVFAEQGNRFVIFNTKETGIETKIIEIAKALGIEDYFLLDVEFPFIYRAAFKGVPDLNGRIAIRFSEAEPIEQALMLKGKFDWVWVDVNTRLPLDKEIYAQLISAGYKLALVCPERWGRPEDIPKFIEQMKRDGIKIDTVMTAEAYVDRWENSGVLNPFFSRK
;
A
#
# COMPACT_ATOMS: atom_id res chain seq x y z
N MET A 1 3.55 -22.76 -7.07
CA MET A 1 2.09 -22.69 -6.91
C MET A 1 1.78 -21.23 -6.62
N ASN A 2 1.03 -20.51 -7.47
CA ASN A 2 0.64 -19.13 -7.16
C ASN A 2 -0.14 -19.18 -5.86
N LYS A 3 0.45 -18.73 -4.74
CA LYS A 3 -0.16 -18.82 -3.41
C LYS A 3 -1.49 -18.08 -3.32
N PHE A 4 -1.72 -17.13 -4.23
CA PHE A 4 -2.89 -16.28 -4.26
C PHE A 4 -3.54 -16.33 -5.65
N ASP A 5 -4.78 -16.80 -5.67
CA ASP A 5 -5.53 -17.37 -6.80
C ASP A 5 -6.55 -16.39 -7.42
N GLY A 6 -6.27 -15.07 -7.35
CA GLY A 6 -7.20 -14.06 -7.83
C GLY A 6 -8.28 -13.67 -6.82
N GLN A 7 -8.18 -14.09 -5.56
CA GLN A 7 -9.01 -13.51 -4.49
C GLN A 7 -8.76 -12.00 -4.35
N PRO A 8 -9.76 -11.19 -3.95
CA PRO A 8 -9.54 -9.79 -3.57
C PRO A 8 -8.44 -9.62 -2.52
N LEU A 9 -7.73 -8.49 -2.56
CA LEU A 9 -6.75 -8.11 -1.54
C LEU A 9 -7.34 -7.02 -0.64
N VAL A 10 -7.28 -7.24 0.67
CA VAL A 10 -7.54 -6.22 1.69
C VAL A 10 -6.32 -6.13 2.59
N THR A 11 -5.90 -4.91 2.91
CA THR A 11 -4.69 -4.64 3.69
C THR A 11 -5.05 -4.16 5.10
N ARG A 12 -4.52 -4.83 6.13
CA ARG A 12 -4.70 -4.44 7.53
C ARG A 12 -3.81 -3.24 7.86
N HIS A 13 -4.41 -2.16 8.35
CA HIS A 13 -3.70 -0.94 8.74
C HIS A 13 -2.86 -1.14 10.03
N ARG A 14 -1.61 -0.64 10.02
CA ARG A 14 -0.67 -0.58 11.16
C ARG A 14 -0.42 -1.89 11.90
N VAL A 15 0.05 -2.91 11.19
CA VAL A 15 0.49 -4.18 11.81
C VAL A 15 1.96 -4.07 12.23
N ASN A 16 2.28 -3.14 13.13
CA ASN A 16 3.67 -2.76 13.46
C ASN A 16 4.38 -3.70 14.45
N THR A 17 3.84 -4.91 14.69
CA THR A 17 4.45 -5.87 15.63
C THR A 17 4.48 -7.27 15.02
N ILE A 18 5.53 -8.03 15.32
CA ILE A 18 5.69 -9.43 14.95
C ILE A 18 4.55 -10.26 15.56
N GLU A 19 4.16 -9.97 16.82
CA GLU A 19 3.04 -10.64 17.46
C GLU A 19 1.72 -10.37 16.72
N GLY A 20 1.50 -9.12 16.28
CA GLY A 20 0.35 -8.74 15.46
C GLY A 20 0.35 -9.46 14.11
N LEU A 21 1.48 -9.47 13.40
CA LEU A 21 1.63 -10.14 12.10
C LEU A 21 1.29 -11.63 12.20
N ARG A 22 1.74 -12.31 13.27
CA ARG A 22 1.45 -13.74 13.49
C ARG A 22 -0.04 -14.05 13.61
N LYS A 23 -0.87 -13.06 13.94
CA LYS A 23 -2.34 -13.18 14.04
C LYS A 23 -3.05 -12.87 12.72
N VAL A 24 -2.37 -12.25 11.75
CA VAL A 24 -2.95 -11.91 10.45
C VAL A 24 -2.95 -13.14 9.55
N ASP A 25 -4.13 -13.52 9.04
CA ASP A 25 -4.25 -14.53 7.99
C ASP A 25 -3.42 -14.10 6.76
N PRO A 26 -2.49 -14.94 6.26
CA PRO A 26 -1.64 -14.63 5.12
C PRO A 26 -2.37 -14.21 3.84
N LYS A 27 -3.68 -14.47 3.70
CA LYS A 27 -4.48 -13.97 2.56
C LYS A 27 -4.62 -12.44 2.53
N TYR A 28 -4.48 -11.79 3.68
CA TYR A 28 -4.53 -10.33 3.82
C TYR A 28 -3.15 -9.72 3.62
N GLY A 29 -3.15 -8.48 3.11
CA GLY A 29 -1.98 -7.63 3.15
C GLY A 29 -1.82 -6.96 4.52
N VAL A 30 -0.65 -6.39 4.78
CA VAL A 30 -0.41 -5.53 5.95
C VAL A 30 0.18 -4.19 5.53
N GLU A 31 -0.18 -3.13 6.23
CA GLU A 31 0.51 -1.85 6.17
C GLU A 31 1.30 -1.66 7.46
N ILE A 32 2.55 -1.22 7.32
CA ILE A 32 3.47 -1.03 8.43
C ILE A 32 4.20 0.31 8.32
N ASP A 33 4.43 0.94 9.46
CA ASP A 33 5.14 2.20 9.58
C ASP A 33 6.62 1.94 9.91
N ILE A 34 7.53 2.38 9.04
CA ILE A 34 8.96 2.12 9.18
C ILE A 34 9.70 3.41 9.55
N ARG A 35 10.53 3.31 10.58
CA ARG A 35 11.41 4.36 11.08
C ARG A 35 12.85 3.88 11.16
N HIS A 36 13.77 4.82 11.33
CA HIS A 36 15.19 4.60 11.43
C HIS A 36 15.75 5.11 12.76
N ASP A 37 16.55 4.28 13.41
CA ASP A 37 17.34 4.69 14.56
C ASP A 37 18.70 5.20 14.09
N ASN A 38 18.87 6.52 14.07
CA ASN A 38 20.12 7.19 13.69
C ASN A 38 21.35 6.78 14.54
N ARG A 39 21.16 6.24 15.75
CA ARG A 39 22.26 5.80 16.61
C ARG A 39 22.80 4.43 16.23
N THR A 40 21.90 3.53 15.81
CA THR A 40 22.23 2.12 15.55
C THR A 40 22.21 1.76 14.07
N GLY A 41 21.65 2.62 13.22
CA GLY A 41 21.40 2.34 11.81
C GLY A 41 20.26 1.37 11.55
N ARG A 42 19.54 0.93 12.60
CA ARG A 42 18.48 -0.08 12.50
C ARG A 42 17.17 0.53 12.02
N LEU A 43 16.38 -0.29 11.34
CA LEU A 43 15.00 0.05 11.00
C LEU A 43 14.08 -0.62 12.01
N TYR A 44 13.08 0.11 12.49
CA TYR A 44 12.10 -0.39 13.46
C TYR A 44 10.68 0.02 13.06
N LEU A 45 9.70 -0.73 13.59
CA LEU A 45 8.29 -0.53 13.26
C LEU A 45 7.59 0.32 14.32
N ASN A 46 7.21 1.55 13.97
CA ASN A 46 6.38 2.40 14.80
C ASN A 46 5.81 3.58 14.00
N HIS A 47 4.56 3.95 14.29
CA HIS A 47 3.97 5.15 13.72
C HIS A 47 4.62 6.42 14.29
N GLU A 48 4.91 6.45 15.58
CA GLU A 48 5.55 7.59 16.27
C GLU A 48 7.03 7.33 16.54
N PRO A 49 7.86 8.37 16.72
CA PRO A 49 9.24 8.19 17.16
C PRO A 49 9.31 7.42 18.49
N GLY A 50 10.21 6.45 18.61
CA GLY A 50 10.36 5.67 19.83
C GLY A 50 11.04 4.32 19.61
N THR A 51 10.50 3.28 20.24
CA THR A 51 10.94 1.89 20.09
C THR A 51 9.91 1.08 19.31
N GLY A 52 10.34 0.01 18.66
CA GLY A 52 9.46 -0.91 17.95
C GLY A 52 10.17 -2.20 17.62
N ASP A 53 9.43 -3.14 17.05
CA ASP A 53 10.02 -4.39 16.57
C ASP A 53 11.01 -4.11 15.42
N ASP A 54 12.06 -4.94 15.35
CA ASP A 54 13.07 -4.82 14.29
C ASP A 54 12.45 -5.16 12.93
N PHE A 55 12.66 -4.29 11.94
CA PHE A 55 12.09 -4.45 10.61
C PHE A 55 12.58 -5.72 9.90
N GLU A 56 13.87 -6.06 10.02
CA GLU A 56 14.42 -7.22 9.32
C GLU A 56 13.86 -8.51 9.91
N GLU A 57 13.77 -8.59 11.24
CA GLU A 57 13.13 -9.73 11.92
C GLU A 57 11.63 -9.84 11.57
N TYR A 58 10.92 -8.71 11.50
CA TYR A 58 9.54 -8.69 11.02
C TYR A 58 9.42 -9.24 9.59
N MET A 59 10.29 -8.83 8.68
CA MET A 59 10.24 -9.29 7.29
C MET A 59 10.59 -10.77 7.14
N LYS A 60 11.48 -11.33 7.98
CA LYS A 60 11.72 -12.78 8.03
C LYS A 60 10.45 -13.54 8.38
N VAL A 61 9.73 -13.09 9.41
CA VAL A 61 8.45 -13.68 9.81
C VAL A 61 7.40 -13.57 8.71
N PHE A 62 7.31 -12.40 8.06
CA PHE A 62 6.41 -12.17 6.92
C PHE A 62 6.67 -13.16 5.77
N ALA A 63 7.95 -13.36 5.42
CA ALA A 63 8.36 -14.29 4.36
C ALA A 63 8.08 -15.75 4.75
N GLU A 64 8.39 -16.15 5.98
CA GLU A 64 8.16 -17.49 6.52
C GLU A 64 6.67 -17.86 6.52
N GLN A 65 5.80 -16.96 6.99
CA GLN A 65 4.35 -17.14 6.95
C GLN A 65 3.80 -17.08 5.53
N GLY A 66 4.54 -16.47 4.60
CA GLY A 66 4.14 -16.29 3.22
C GLY A 66 2.96 -15.34 3.08
N ASN A 67 2.95 -14.26 3.85
CA ASN A 67 1.95 -13.20 3.75
C ASN A 67 1.93 -12.58 2.35
N ARG A 68 0.74 -12.16 1.93
CA ARG A 68 0.45 -11.85 0.53
C ARG A 68 1.03 -10.55 0.02
N PHE A 69 0.95 -9.50 0.83
CA PHE A 69 1.24 -8.15 0.38
C PHE A 69 1.67 -7.27 1.54
N VAL A 70 2.59 -6.34 1.30
CA VAL A 70 2.98 -5.36 2.32
C VAL A 70 3.06 -3.95 1.75
N ILE A 71 2.49 -3.00 2.49
CA ILE A 71 2.65 -1.57 2.25
C ILE A 71 3.69 -1.07 3.24
N PHE A 72 4.80 -0.58 2.71
CA PHE A 72 5.88 0.00 3.50
C PHE A 72 5.69 1.51 3.59
N ASN A 73 5.07 1.97 4.68
CA ASN A 73 4.88 3.39 4.95
C ASN A 73 6.17 3.98 5.54
N THR A 74 6.90 4.75 4.73
CA THR A 74 8.17 5.35 5.15
C THR A 74 7.91 6.63 5.93
N LYS A 75 8.17 6.63 7.24
CA LYS A 75 7.97 7.82 8.08
C LYS A 75 9.11 8.83 8.04
N GLU A 76 10.21 8.44 7.40
CA GLU A 76 11.45 9.19 7.32
C GLU A 76 12.10 8.96 5.95
N THR A 77 12.78 9.98 5.42
CA THR A 77 13.47 9.89 4.14
C THR A 77 14.81 9.17 4.26
N GLY A 78 15.23 8.48 3.21
CA GLY A 78 16.56 7.87 3.10
C GLY A 78 16.65 6.42 3.53
N ILE A 79 15.53 5.82 3.95
CA ILE A 79 15.43 4.41 4.35
C ILE A 79 15.00 3.48 3.21
N GLU A 80 14.58 4.04 2.07
CA GLU A 80 13.89 3.33 1.00
C GLU A 80 14.79 2.26 0.37
N THR A 81 16.06 2.58 0.09
CA THR A 81 17.02 1.62 -0.49
C THR A 81 17.21 0.40 0.42
N LYS A 82 17.31 0.62 1.74
CA LYS A 82 17.47 -0.47 2.71
C LYS A 82 16.23 -1.36 2.77
N ILE A 83 15.03 -0.78 2.68
CA ILE A 83 13.78 -1.54 2.59
C ILE A 83 13.76 -2.42 1.33
N ILE A 84 14.14 -1.87 0.18
CA ILE A 84 14.20 -2.61 -1.10
C ILE A 84 15.21 -3.76 -1.04
N GLU A 85 16.40 -3.52 -0.48
CA GLU A 85 17.44 -4.54 -0.32
C GLU A 85 16.98 -5.70 0.56
N ILE A 86 16.32 -5.42 1.68
CA ILE A 86 15.77 -6.44 2.59
C ILE A 86 14.66 -7.23 1.89
N ALA A 87 13.73 -6.54 1.22
CA ALA A 87 12.65 -7.20 0.48
C ALA A 87 13.21 -8.14 -0.60
N LYS A 88 14.20 -7.68 -1.37
CA LYS A 88 14.88 -8.50 -2.38
C LYS A 88 15.61 -9.71 -1.76
N ALA A 89 16.36 -9.50 -0.69
CA ALA A 89 17.10 -10.57 -0.02
C ALA A 89 16.18 -11.71 0.48
N LEU A 90 14.94 -11.36 0.83
CA LEU A 90 13.92 -12.29 1.30
C LEU A 90 12.97 -12.77 0.18
N GLY A 91 13.16 -12.33 -1.07
CA GLY A 91 12.31 -12.71 -2.21
C GLY A 91 10.88 -12.16 -2.12
N ILE A 92 10.69 -11.02 -1.48
CA ILE A 92 9.40 -10.36 -1.29
C ILE A 92 9.15 -9.44 -2.49
N GLU A 93 8.26 -9.85 -3.39
CA GLU A 93 8.01 -9.16 -4.65
C GLU A 93 6.74 -8.29 -4.64
N ASP A 94 5.79 -8.61 -3.76
CA ASP A 94 4.45 -8.04 -3.69
C ASP A 94 4.36 -6.95 -2.61
N TYR A 95 4.88 -5.77 -2.94
CA TYR A 95 4.86 -4.61 -2.05
C TYR A 95 4.86 -3.28 -2.81
N PHE A 96 4.61 -2.18 -2.10
CA PHE A 96 5.06 -0.85 -2.51
C PHE A 96 5.50 0.00 -1.31
N LEU A 97 6.33 1.00 -1.61
CA LEU A 97 6.69 2.09 -0.70
C LEU A 97 5.62 3.19 -0.76
N LEU A 98 5.19 3.66 0.41
CA LEU A 98 4.20 4.72 0.63
C LEU A 98 4.85 5.90 1.37
N ASP A 99 4.33 7.11 1.17
CA ASP A 99 4.81 8.35 1.79
C ASP A 99 6.30 8.62 1.50
N VAL A 100 6.72 8.30 0.28
CA VAL A 100 8.07 8.54 -0.22
C VAL A 100 8.20 9.99 -0.69
N GLU A 101 9.27 10.65 -0.27
CA GLU A 101 9.55 12.03 -0.66
C GLU A 101 9.79 12.20 -2.16
N PHE A 102 9.29 13.30 -2.73
CA PHE A 102 9.34 13.54 -4.18
C PHE A 102 10.76 13.49 -4.78
N PRO A 103 11.84 14.00 -4.13
CA PRO A 103 13.20 13.81 -4.62
C PRO A 103 13.59 12.34 -4.85
N PHE A 104 13.16 11.42 -3.98
CA PHE A 104 13.39 9.99 -4.18
C PHE A 104 12.56 9.46 -5.34
N ILE A 105 11.26 9.81 -5.41
CA ILE A 105 10.35 9.45 -6.51
C ILE A 105 10.97 9.87 -7.86
N TYR A 106 11.43 11.11 -7.96
CA TYR A 106 12.01 11.65 -9.18
C TYR A 106 13.29 10.90 -9.59
N ARG A 107 14.17 10.61 -8.62
CA ARG A 107 15.37 9.80 -8.87
C ARG A 107 14.99 8.40 -9.35
N ALA A 108 14.05 7.75 -8.68
CA ALA A 108 13.57 6.42 -9.05
C ALA A 108 12.97 6.39 -10.46
N ALA A 109 12.17 7.39 -10.84
CA ALA A 109 11.49 7.46 -12.13
C ALA A 109 12.44 7.70 -13.32
N PHE A 110 13.46 8.55 -13.14
CA PHE A 110 14.26 9.08 -14.25
C PHE A 110 15.74 8.69 -14.22
N LYS A 111 16.29 8.38 -13.05
CA LYS A 111 17.67 7.91 -12.89
C LYS A 111 17.75 6.41 -12.59
N GLY A 112 16.64 5.83 -12.14
CA GLY A 112 16.54 4.43 -11.74
C GLY A 112 16.98 4.22 -10.29
N VAL A 113 16.35 3.24 -9.65
CA VAL A 113 16.79 2.61 -8.39
C VAL A 113 16.75 1.11 -8.63
N PRO A 114 17.85 0.37 -8.41
CA PRO A 114 17.87 -1.09 -8.58
C PRO A 114 16.74 -1.76 -7.80
N ASP A 115 16.16 -2.80 -8.38
CA ASP A 115 15.19 -3.70 -7.73
C ASP A 115 13.85 -3.08 -7.30
N LEU A 116 13.69 -1.76 -7.45
CA LEU A 116 12.45 -1.08 -7.11
C LEU A 116 11.29 -1.49 -8.01
N ASN A 117 11.53 -1.69 -9.32
CA ASN A 117 10.55 -2.18 -10.29
C ASN A 117 9.14 -1.58 -10.12
N GLY A 118 9.02 -0.25 -10.08
CA GLY A 118 7.70 0.41 -10.01
C GLY A 118 6.96 0.32 -8.66
N ARG A 119 7.61 -0.18 -7.61
CA ARG A 119 7.01 -0.37 -6.27
C ARG A 119 6.97 0.89 -5.40
N ILE A 120 6.57 2.03 -5.97
CA ILE A 120 6.20 3.22 -5.21
C ILE A 120 4.74 3.50 -5.50
N ALA A 121 3.97 3.87 -4.47
CA ALA A 121 2.64 4.42 -4.68
C ALA A 121 2.70 5.95 -4.81
N ILE A 122 2.14 6.48 -5.90
CA ILE A 122 1.95 7.92 -6.07
C ILE A 122 0.65 8.32 -5.38
N ARG A 123 0.69 9.37 -4.56
CA ARG A 123 -0.48 9.81 -3.81
C ARG A 123 -1.43 10.59 -4.69
N PHE A 124 -2.73 10.38 -4.48
CA PHE A 124 -3.83 11.09 -5.11
C PHE A 124 -4.95 11.26 -4.10
N SER A 125 -5.51 12.46 -4.00
CA SER A 125 -6.63 12.77 -3.11
C SER A 125 -7.35 14.03 -3.59
N GLU A 126 -8.33 14.54 -2.83
CA GLU A 126 -8.96 15.82 -3.14
C GLU A 126 -7.98 17.01 -3.06
N ALA A 127 -6.86 16.84 -2.36
CA ALA A 127 -5.81 17.86 -2.20
C ALA A 127 -4.54 17.54 -2.99
N GLU A 128 -4.36 16.29 -3.42
CA GLU A 128 -3.16 15.82 -4.11
C GLU A 128 -3.50 15.57 -5.60
N PRO A 129 -2.94 16.37 -6.52
CA PRO A 129 -3.35 16.40 -7.93
C PRO A 129 -3.07 15.08 -8.67
N ILE A 130 -4.01 14.66 -9.54
CA ILE A 130 -3.84 13.48 -10.41
C ILE A 130 -2.68 13.66 -11.39
N GLU A 131 -2.34 14.91 -11.73
CA GLU A 131 -1.29 15.29 -12.67
C GLU A 131 0.07 14.68 -12.31
N GLN A 132 0.37 14.49 -11.01
CA GLN A 132 1.60 13.84 -10.60
C GLN A 132 1.62 12.36 -11.02
N ALA A 133 0.51 11.64 -10.80
CA ALA A 133 0.38 10.26 -11.25
C ALA A 133 0.44 10.17 -12.79
N LEU A 134 -0.22 11.07 -13.51
CA LEU A 134 -0.18 11.07 -14.98
C LEU A 134 1.23 11.37 -15.53
N MET A 135 1.97 12.27 -14.89
CA MET A 135 3.36 12.58 -15.25
C MET A 135 4.28 11.36 -15.07
N LEU A 136 4.02 10.54 -14.05
CA LEU A 136 4.82 9.36 -13.71
C LEU A 136 4.30 8.05 -14.32
N LYS A 137 3.36 8.15 -15.27
CA LYS A 137 2.79 6.99 -15.98
C LYS A 137 3.89 6.04 -16.49
N GLY A 138 3.73 4.75 -16.20
CA GLY A 138 4.65 3.70 -16.62
C GLY A 138 5.99 3.68 -15.87
N LYS A 139 6.16 4.53 -14.85
CA LYS A 139 7.33 4.50 -13.94
C LYS A 139 7.04 3.72 -12.67
N PHE A 140 5.80 3.83 -12.18
CA PHE A 140 5.33 3.17 -10.98
C PHE A 140 4.01 2.46 -11.24
N ASP A 141 3.74 1.44 -10.43
CA ASP A 141 2.60 0.55 -10.64
C ASP A 141 1.38 0.95 -9.81
N TRP A 142 1.55 1.79 -8.77
CA TRP A 142 0.51 2.03 -7.77
C TRP A 142 0.15 3.50 -7.63
N VAL A 143 -1.14 3.75 -7.39
CA VAL A 143 -1.66 5.01 -6.87
C VAL A 143 -2.29 4.75 -5.51
N TRP A 144 -1.86 5.52 -4.52
CA TRP A 144 -2.46 5.59 -3.19
C TRP A 144 -3.57 6.63 -3.20
N VAL A 145 -4.82 6.17 -3.10
CA VAL A 145 -6.01 7.03 -3.16
C VAL A 145 -6.44 7.36 -1.72
N ASP A 146 -6.09 8.55 -1.26
CA ASP A 146 -6.54 9.07 0.05
C ASP A 146 -7.95 9.69 -0.07
N VAL A 147 -8.69 9.68 1.03
CA VAL A 147 -10.10 10.08 1.07
C VAL A 147 -10.33 11.04 2.24
N ASN A 148 -9.79 12.26 2.14
CA ASN A 148 -9.80 13.19 3.27
C ASN A 148 -11.24 13.55 3.67
N THR A 149 -12.09 13.82 2.68
CA THR A 149 -13.46 14.32 2.86
C THR A 149 -14.52 13.56 2.07
N ARG A 150 -14.16 12.95 0.92
CA ARG A 150 -15.04 12.19 0.02
C ARG A 150 -14.21 11.18 -0.77
N LEU A 151 -14.86 10.35 -1.58
CA LEU A 151 -14.16 9.52 -2.57
C LEU A 151 -13.72 10.43 -3.73
N PRO A 152 -12.41 10.61 -3.99
CA PRO A 152 -11.93 11.46 -5.08
C PRO A 152 -11.99 10.78 -6.46
N LEU A 153 -12.39 9.50 -6.51
CA LEU A 153 -12.55 8.75 -7.75
C LEU A 153 -13.96 8.96 -8.33
N ASP A 154 -14.01 9.50 -9.54
CA ASP A 154 -15.14 9.44 -10.46
C ASP A 154 -14.77 8.60 -11.70
N LYS A 155 -15.70 8.51 -12.67
CA LYS A 155 -15.49 7.70 -13.88
C LYS A 155 -14.29 8.19 -14.70
N GLU A 156 -14.15 9.50 -14.82
CA GLU A 156 -13.15 10.16 -15.63
C GLU A 156 -11.75 10.01 -15.03
N ILE A 157 -11.59 10.27 -13.73
CA ILE A 157 -10.35 10.08 -12.99
C ILE A 157 -9.95 8.61 -12.98
N TYR A 158 -10.92 7.71 -12.72
CA TYR A 158 -10.67 6.28 -12.75
C TYR A 158 -10.17 5.82 -14.12
N ALA A 159 -10.85 6.21 -15.20
CA ALA A 159 -10.45 5.86 -16.56
C ALA A 159 -9.04 6.36 -16.90
N GLN A 160 -8.67 7.56 -16.45
CA GLN A 160 -7.33 8.12 -16.63
C GLN A 160 -6.25 7.29 -15.93
N LEU A 161 -6.46 6.93 -14.65
CA LEU A 161 -5.49 6.13 -13.87
C LEU A 161 -5.34 4.71 -14.44
N ILE A 162 -6.43 4.05 -14.81
CA ILE A 162 -6.39 2.71 -15.42
C ILE A 162 -5.75 2.75 -16.81
N SER A 163 -6.06 3.77 -17.63
CA SER A 163 -5.39 3.97 -18.93
C SER A 163 -3.90 4.29 -18.78
N ALA A 164 -3.49 4.78 -17.61
CA ALA A 164 -2.09 4.95 -17.24
C ALA A 164 -1.41 3.66 -16.78
N GLY A 165 -2.16 2.57 -16.58
CA GLY A 165 -1.65 1.26 -16.15
C GLY A 165 -1.48 1.13 -14.64
N TYR A 166 -2.07 2.04 -13.85
CA TYR A 166 -1.98 1.98 -12.40
C TYR A 166 -2.90 0.93 -11.80
N LYS A 167 -2.41 0.33 -10.72
CA LYS A 167 -3.20 -0.32 -9.68
C LYS A 167 -3.58 0.69 -8.61
N LEU A 168 -4.75 0.54 -8.01
CA LEU A 168 -5.30 1.48 -7.03
C LEU A 168 -5.34 0.87 -5.63
N ALA A 169 -4.73 1.54 -4.66
CA ALA A 169 -4.82 1.24 -3.24
C ALA A 169 -5.62 2.34 -2.54
N LEU A 170 -6.83 2.02 -2.08
CA LEU A 170 -7.74 2.98 -1.43
C LEU A 170 -7.48 3.05 0.07
N VAL A 171 -7.49 4.25 0.64
CA VAL A 171 -7.62 4.45 2.09
C VAL A 171 -9.08 4.32 2.47
N CYS A 172 -9.41 3.48 3.44
CA CYS A 172 -10.78 3.42 3.93
C CYS A 172 -11.14 4.74 4.69
N PRO A 173 -12.39 5.25 4.59
CA PRO A 173 -12.77 6.53 5.21
C PRO A 173 -12.87 6.50 6.76
N GLU A 174 -12.87 5.32 7.38
CA GLU A 174 -12.73 5.19 8.85
C GLU A 174 -11.41 5.77 9.36
N ARG A 175 -10.36 5.81 8.54
CA ARG A 175 -9.08 6.45 8.87
C ARG A 175 -9.23 7.94 9.11
N TRP A 176 -10.26 8.53 8.52
CA TRP A 176 -10.69 9.91 8.69
C TRP A 176 -11.88 10.05 9.66
N GLY A 177 -12.18 9.02 10.45
CA GLY A 177 -13.27 9.02 11.41
C GLY A 177 -14.67 8.91 10.79
N ARG A 178 -14.76 8.42 9.53
CA ARG A 178 -16.02 8.33 8.77
C ARG A 178 -16.36 6.89 8.34
N PRO A 179 -16.44 5.92 9.25
CA PRO A 179 -16.79 4.53 8.89
C PRO A 179 -18.19 4.38 8.25
N GLU A 180 -19.09 5.34 8.48
CA GLU A 180 -20.41 5.43 7.87
C GLU A 180 -20.37 5.74 6.36
N ASP A 181 -19.24 6.23 5.84
CA ASP A 181 -19.07 6.51 4.42
C ASP A 181 -18.62 5.29 3.62
N ILE A 182 -18.18 4.20 4.27
CA ILE A 182 -17.83 2.93 3.62
C ILE A 182 -18.95 2.44 2.67
N PRO A 183 -20.21 2.25 3.11
CA PRO A 183 -21.27 1.82 2.21
C PRO A 183 -21.52 2.81 1.06
N LYS A 184 -21.45 4.12 1.34
CA LYS A 184 -21.65 5.17 0.31
C LYS A 184 -20.58 5.10 -0.78
N PHE A 185 -19.32 4.87 -0.39
CA PHE A 185 -18.21 4.74 -1.31
C PHE A 185 -18.36 3.47 -2.15
N ILE A 186 -18.71 2.34 -1.54
CA ILE A 186 -18.96 1.09 -2.27
C ILE A 186 -20.09 1.27 -3.28
N GLU A 187 -21.19 1.93 -2.90
CA GLU A 187 -22.32 2.22 -3.81
C GLU A 187 -21.92 3.13 -4.97
N GLN A 188 -21.18 4.21 -4.69
CA GLN A 188 -20.63 5.09 -5.71
C GLN A 188 -19.74 4.32 -6.68
N MET A 189 -18.79 3.53 -6.17
CA MET A 189 -17.88 2.73 -6.99
C MET A 189 -18.64 1.72 -7.86
N LYS A 190 -19.66 1.05 -7.33
CA LYS A 190 -20.50 0.13 -8.11
C LYS A 190 -21.24 0.84 -9.23
N ARG A 191 -21.92 1.96 -8.91
CA ARG A 191 -22.66 2.77 -9.89
C ARG A 191 -21.74 3.28 -10.99
N ASP A 192 -20.53 3.66 -10.61
CA ASP A 192 -19.58 4.30 -11.50
C ASP A 192 -18.64 3.30 -12.20
N GLY A 193 -18.77 2.00 -11.90
CA GLY A 193 -17.97 0.93 -12.51
C GLY A 193 -16.50 0.94 -12.05
N ILE A 194 -16.21 1.57 -10.92
CA ILE A 194 -14.86 1.71 -10.36
C ILE A 194 -14.48 0.42 -9.62
N LYS A 195 -13.29 -0.09 -9.92
CA LYS A 195 -12.67 -1.21 -9.23
C LYS A 195 -11.28 -0.83 -8.72
N ILE A 196 -10.93 -1.26 -7.52
CA ILE A 196 -9.63 -1.01 -6.89
C ILE A 196 -8.90 -2.33 -6.63
N ASP A 197 -7.59 -2.30 -6.50
CA ASP A 197 -6.76 -3.50 -6.34
C ASP A 197 -6.54 -3.88 -4.87
N THR A 198 -6.57 -2.90 -3.98
CA THR A 198 -6.62 -3.14 -2.53
C THR A 198 -7.25 -1.95 -1.80
N VAL A 199 -7.69 -2.20 -0.57
CA VAL A 199 -8.10 -1.17 0.38
C VAL A 199 -7.38 -1.40 1.70
N MET A 200 -6.79 -0.34 2.24
CA MET A 200 -6.20 -0.36 3.58
C MET A 200 -7.29 0.01 4.60
N THR A 201 -7.53 -0.87 5.57
CA THR A 201 -8.56 -0.67 6.57
C THR A 201 -8.25 -1.30 7.93
N ALA A 202 -8.92 -0.83 8.98
CA ALA A 202 -8.90 -1.46 10.30
C ALA A 202 -9.63 -2.81 10.32
N GLU A 203 -9.33 -3.64 11.32
CA GLU A 203 -9.79 -5.02 11.32
C GLU A 203 -11.32 -5.19 11.29
N ALA A 204 -12.02 -4.32 12.03
CA ALA A 204 -13.47 -4.31 12.15
C ALA A 204 -14.24 -4.08 10.83
N TYR A 205 -13.57 -3.63 9.77
CA TYR A 205 -14.22 -3.26 8.50
C TYR A 205 -13.82 -4.13 7.32
N VAL A 206 -12.94 -5.12 7.51
CA VAL A 206 -12.45 -5.97 6.41
C VAL A 206 -13.57 -6.70 5.70
N ASP A 207 -14.52 -7.29 6.43
CA ASP A 207 -15.65 -8.01 5.84
C ASP A 207 -16.52 -7.11 4.95
N ARG A 208 -16.61 -5.81 5.24
CA ARG A 208 -17.37 -4.85 4.42
C ARG A 208 -16.73 -4.69 3.05
N TRP A 209 -15.40 -4.71 2.99
CA TRP A 209 -14.64 -4.55 1.77
C TRP A 209 -14.49 -5.85 0.99
N GLU A 210 -14.20 -6.98 1.66
CA GLU A 210 -14.13 -8.29 0.99
C GLU A 210 -15.44 -8.62 0.27
N ASN A 211 -16.58 -8.36 0.90
CA ASN A 211 -17.91 -8.63 0.33
C ASN A 211 -18.45 -7.49 -0.53
N SER A 212 -17.69 -6.42 -0.72
CA SER A 212 -18.15 -5.23 -1.44
C SER A 212 -18.39 -5.51 -2.92
N GLY A 213 -17.63 -6.43 -3.52
CA GLY A 213 -17.62 -6.63 -4.97
C GLY A 213 -17.00 -5.47 -5.76
N VAL A 214 -16.25 -4.55 -5.13
CA VAL A 214 -15.53 -3.46 -5.84
C VAL A 214 -14.02 -3.66 -5.91
N LEU A 215 -13.52 -4.78 -5.39
CA LEU A 215 -12.11 -5.17 -5.47
C LEU A 215 -11.85 -6.01 -6.73
N ASN A 216 -10.73 -5.73 -7.39
CA ASN A 216 -10.19 -6.57 -8.46
C ASN A 216 -9.61 -7.87 -7.88
N PRO A 217 -9.60 -8.95 -8.67
CA PRO A 217 -8.76 -10.10 -8.41
C PRO A 217 -7.29 -9.69 -8.25
N PHE A 218 -6.66 -10.05 -7.14
CA PHE A 218 -5.24 -9.76 -6.95
C PHE A 218 -4.38 -10.98 -7.32
N PHE A 219 -3.43 -10.77 -8.22
CA PHE A 219 -2.43 -11.76 -8.62
C PHE A 219 -1.04 -11.29 -8.22
N SER A 220 -0.28 -12.18 -7.58
CA SER A 220 1.12 -11.94 -7.25
C SER A 220 1.93 -11.61 -8.50
N ARG A 221 2.94 -10.76 -8.30
CA ARG A 221 3.93 -10.48 -9.33
C ARG A 221 4.64 -11.78 -9.72
N LYS A 222 4.78 -12.01 -11.01
CA LYS A 222 5.54 -13.15 -11.57
C LYS A 222 7.04 -12.85 -11.57
#